data_AF-A0A7L3HRL3-F1
#
_entry.id   AF-A0A7L3HRL3-F1
#
_cell.length_a   1.000
_cell.length_b   1.000
_cell.length_c   1.000
_cell.angle_alpha   90.00
_cell.angle_beta   90.00
_cell.angle_gamma   90.00
#
_symmetry.space_group_name_H-M   'P 1'
#
loop_
_entity.id
_entity.type
_entity.pdbx_description
1 polymer ?
#
loop_
_entity_poly.entity_id
_entity_poly.type
_entity_poly.pdbx_seq_one_letter_code
_entity_poly.pdbx_strand_id
1 'polypeptide(L)'
;FGLTYDEVLKTEWLVYLDTLASLIGAKPSVLELLCKDPKLALTIFFGPCSPYQYRLGGPGHWEGARQAILTQWDRVIRPTRTRVPAGSSSSFPSLLVVVGFLLLLAAVIFAFK
;
A
#
# COMPACT_ATOMS: atom_id res chain seq x y z
N PHE A 1 14.91 4.39 -38.48
CA PHE A 1 13.70 4.78 -37.75
C PHE A 1 13.05 3.52 -37.20
N GLY A 2 13.59 3.02 -36.08
CA GLY A 2 13.07 1.83 -35.42
C GLY A 2 12.09 2.28 -34.35
N LEU A 3 10.81 1.92 -34.50
CA LEU A 3 9.84 2.03 -33.42
C LEU A 3 10.21 0.94 -32.40
N THR A 4 10.74 1.34 -31.25
CA THR A 4 10.87 0.45 -30.09
C THR A 4 9.46 0.04 -29.68
N TYR A 5 9.09 -1.22 -29.94
CA TYR A 5 7.77 -1.79 -29.64
C TYR A 5 7.32 -1.62 -28.17
N ASP A 6 8.25 -1.30 -27.27
CA ASP A 6 7.97 -0.97 -25.86
C ASP A 6 7.03 0.21 -25.67
N GLU A 7 7.06 1.23 -26.54
CA GLU A 7 6.23 2.43 -26.33
C GLU A 7 4.74 2.17 -26.62
N VAL A 8 4.43 1.22 -27.52
CA VAL A 8 3.04 0.97 -27.96
C VAL A 8 2.22 0.26 -26.87
N LEU A 9 2.86 -0.59 -26.06
CA LEU A 9 2.19 -1.35 -25.00
C LEU A 9 2.37 -0.74 -23.61
N LYS A 10 3.16 0.33 -23.48
CA LYS A 10 3.43 0.97 -22.19
C LYS A 10 2.17 1.65 -21.67
N THR A 11 1.79 1.30 -20.45
CA THR A 11 0.66 1.90 -19.75
C THR A 11 0.98 2.05 -18.26
N GLU A 12 0.31 3.01 -17.63
CA GLU A 12 0.39 3.19 -16.18
C GLU A 12 -0.35 2.04 -15.49
N TRP A 13 0.42 1.09 -14.95
CA TRP A 13 -0.07 -0.16 -14.37
C TRP A 13 -1.26 0.03 -13.42
N LEU A 14 -1.16 1.01 -12.52
CA LEU A 14 -2.14 1.23 -11.46
C LEU A 14 -3.43 1.80 -12.03
N VAL A 15 -3.32 2.76 -12.95
CA VAL A 15 -4.47 3.35 -13.64
C VAL A 15 -5.18 2.31 -14.50
N TYR A 16 -4.41 1.49 -15.22
CA TYR A 16 -4.94 0.42 -16.05
C TYR A 16 -5.74 -0.60 -15.23
N LEU A 17 -5.16 -1.12 -14.14
CA LEU A 17 -5.85 -2.07 -13.28
C LEU A 17 -7.07 -1.48 -12.58
N ASP A 18 -6.96 -0.24 -12.07
CA ASP A 18 -8.09 0.42 -11.42
C ASP A 18 -9.24 0.66 -12.39
N THR A 19 -8.93 0.98 -13.65
CA THR A 19 -9.95 1.14 -14.70
C THR A 19 -10.67 -0.17 -14.95
N LEU A 20 -9.93 -1.26 -15.15
CA LEU A 20 -10.52 -2.59 -15.32
C LEU A 20 -11.33 -3.05 -14.10
N ALA A 21 -10.78 -2.89 -12.90
CA ALA A 21 -11.44 -3.25 -11.66
C ALA A 21 -12.72 -2.42 -11.42
N SER A 22 -12.73 -1.15 -11.85
CA SER A 22 -13.93 -0.31 -11.78
C SER A 22 -15.01 -0.80 -12.73
N LEU A 23 -14.64 -1.21 -13.96
CA LEU A 23 -15.59 -1.74 -14.95
C LEU A 23 -16.33 -2.99 -14.46
N ILE A 24 -15.66 -3.84 -13.66
CA ILE A 24 -16.26 -5.05 -13.08
C ILE A 24 -16.77 -4.87 -11.64
N GLY A 25 -16.67 -3.67 -11.06
CA GLY A 25 -17.09 -3.40 -9.69
C GLY A 25 -16.23 -4.08 -8.60
N ALA A 26 -14.97 -4.41 -8.91
CA ALA A 26 -14.01 -5.02 -7.98
C ALA A 26 -12.98 -4.02 -7.42
N LYS A 27 -13.02 -2.75 -7.84
CA LYS A 27 -12.12 -1.71 -7.32
C LYS A 27 -12.44 -1.43 -5.84
N PRO A 28 -11.47 -1.60 -4.92
CA PRO A 28 -11.70 -1.28 -3.51
C PRO A 28 -11.79 0.23 -3.31
N SER A 29 -12.85 0.70 -2.65
CA SER A 29 -12.96 2.11 -2.22
C SER A 29 -12.20 2.32 -0.93
N VAL A 30 -11.08 3.05 -0.98
CA VAL A 30 -10.22 3.27 0.20
C VAL A 30 -10.97 4.02 1.31
N LEU A 31 -11.80 5.01 0.97
CA LEU A 31 -12.58 5.77 1.95
C LEU A 31 -13.62 4.90 2.65
N GLU A 32 -14.34 4.08 1.89
CA GLU A 32 -15.31 3.14 2.46
C GLU A 32 -14.63 2.11 3.35
N LEU A 33 -13.46 1.62 2.90
CA LEU A 33 -12.67 0.66 3.65
C LEU A 33 -12.09 1.28 4.92
N LEU A 34 -11.73 2.56 4.91
CA LEU A 34 -11.24 3.26 6.10
C LEU A 34 -12.30 3.30 7.21
N CYS A 35 -13.57 3.43 6.83
CA CYS A 35 -14.69 3.40 7.77
C CYS A 35 -14.99 1.99 8.31
N LYS A 36 -14.81 0.94 7.49
CA LYS A 36 -15.15 -0.46 7.85
C LYS A 36 -13.99 -1.24 8.49
N ASP A 37 -12.79 -1.10 7.93
CA ASP A 37 -11.57 -1.76 8.35
C ASP A 37 -10.35 -0.82 8.14
N PRO A 38 -10.09 0.09 9.09
CA PRO A 38 -9.05 1.10 8.95
C PRO A 38 -7.65 0.49 8.81
N LYS A 39 -7.41 -0.68 9.44
CA LYS A 39 -6.12 -1.37 9.34
C LYS A 39 -5.86 -1.84 7.92
N LEU A 40 -6.87 -2.45 7.28
CA LEU A 40 -6.75 -2.91 5.90
C LEU A 40 -6.64 -1.72 4.93
N ALA A 41 -7.42 -0.66 5.13
CA ALA A 41 -7.38 0.54 4.31
C ALA A 41 -6.00 1.21 4.31
N LEU A 42 -5.40 1.40 5.49
CA LEU A 42 -4.06 1.95 5.62
C LEU A 42 -3.01 1.04 4.97
N THR A 43 -3.16 -0.28 5.08
CA THR A 43 -2.25 -1.25 4.45
C THR A 43 -2.33 -1.19 2.92
N ILE A 44 -3.51 -0.97 2.34
CA ILE A 44 -3.68 -0.84 0.89
C ILE A 44 -3.19 0.52 0.39
N PHE A 45 -3.48 1.60 1.12
CA PHE A 45 -3.14 2.95 0.69
C PHE A 45 -1.64 3.26 0.83
N PHE A 46 -1.02 2.88 1.95
CA PHE A 46 0.40 3.15 2.22
C PHE A 46 1.33 1.95 1.97
N GLY A 47 0.77 0.75 1.82
CA GLY A 47 1.54 -0.46 1.57
C GLY A 47 1.68 -0.76 0.08
N PRO A 48 2.23 -1.95 -0.25
CA PRO A 48 2.37 -2.37 -1.63
C PRO A 48 1.01 -2.64 -2.28
N CYS A 49 0.88 -2.20 -3.54
CA CYS A 49 -0.24 -2.49 -4.42
C CYS A 49 -0.22 -3.98 -4.84
N SER A 50 -0.76 -4.85 -3.98
CA SER A 50 -0.76 -6.31 -4.19
C SER A 50 -2.01 -6.77 -4.96
N PRO A 51 -1.93 -7.79 -5.83
CA PRO A 51 -3.08 -8.26 -6.62
C PRO A 51 -4.29 -8.71 -5.77
N TYR A 52 -4.06 -9.09 -4.51
CA TYR A 52 -5.11 -9.48 -3.57
C TYR A 52 -6.17 -8.38 -3.35
N GLN A 53 -5.79 -7.10 -3.47
CA GLN A 53 -6.69 -5.98 -3.23
C GLN A 53 -7.87 -5.94 -4.21
N TYR A 54 -7.67 -6.40 -5.44
CA TYR A 54 -8.70 -6.44 -6.49
C TYR A 54 -9.65 -7.65 -6.35
N ARG A 55 -9.47 -8.47 -5.32
CA ARG A 55 -10.36 -9.58 -4.96
C ARG A 55 -10.96 -9.43 -3.56
N LEU A 56 -10.90 -8.22 -2.99
CA LEU A 56 -11.49 -7.92 -1.68
C LEU A 56 -13.02 -7.83 -1.72
N GLY A 57 -13.57 -7.43 -2.85
CA GLY A 57 -15.00 -7.30 -3.06
C GLY A 57 -15.35 -7.45 -4.54
N GLY A 58 -16.62 -7.25 -4.86
CA GLY A 58 -17.13 -7.42 -6.22
C GLY A 58 -17.24 -8.89 -6.66
N PRO A 59 -17.54 -9.13 -7.95
CA PRO A 59 -17.61 -10.47 -8.53
C PRO A 59 -16.27 -11.19 -8.44
N GLY A 60 -16.29 -12.46 -8.03
CA GLY A 60 -15.06 -13.26 -7.90
C GLY A 60 -14.20 -12.89 -6.68
N HIS A 61 -14.81 -12.28 -5.65
CA HIS A 61 -14.14 -12.00 -4.39
C HIS A 61 -13.50 -13.28 -3.81
N TRP A 62 -12.38 -13.09 -3.12
CA TRP A 62 -11.68 -14.18 -2.45
C TRP A 62 -11.65 -13.91 -0.95
N GLU A 63 -12.25 -14.81 -0.17
CA GLU A 63 -12.37 -14.67 1.28
C GLU A 63 -11.00 -14.53 1.98
N GLY A 64 -9.96 -15.16 1.44
CA GLY A 64 -8.58 -15.06 1.95
C GLY A 64 -7.85 -13.75 1.63
N ALA A 65 -8.41 -12.87 0.80
CA ALA A 65 -7.71 -11.68 0.29
C ALA A 65 -7.25 -10.75 1.41
N ARG A 66 -8.11 -10.52 2.40
CA ARG A 66 -7.79 -9.69 3.58
C ARG A 66 -6.58 -10.23 4.33
N GLN A 67 -6.61 -11.53 4.67
CA GLN A 67 -5.53 -12.16 5.40
C GLN A 67 -4.24 -12.16 4.59
N ALA A 68 -4.32 -12.40 3.28
CA ALA A 68 -3.19 -12.37 2.39
C ALA A 68 -2.50 -11.00 2.37
N ILE A 69 -3.25 -9.90 2.32
CA ILE A 69 -2.71 -8.53 2.35
C ILE A 69 -2.02 -8.25 3.69
N LEU A 70 -2.65 -8.61 4.80
CA LEU A 70 -2.10 -8.31 6.12
C LEU A 70 -0.84 -9.13 6.46
N THR A 71 -0.69 -10.32 5.88
CA THR A 71 0.45 -11.23 6.12
C THR A 71 1.47 -11.23 4.98
N GLN A 72 1.36 -10.30 4.03
CA GLN A 72 2.23 -10.29 2.85
C GLN A 72 3.71 -10.09 3.21
N TRP A 73 3.99 -9.21 4.16
CA TRP A 73 5.36 -8.96 4.62
C TRP A 73 5.96 -10.16 5.35
N ASP A 74 5.16 -10.89 6.11
CA ASP A 74 5.60 -12.13 6.75
C ASP A 74 6.09 -13.13 5.70
N ARG A 75 5.35 -13.27 4.58
CA ARG A 75 5.74 -14.17 3.48
C ARG A 75 6.99 -13.70 2.73
N VAL A 76 7.19 -12.40 2.59
CA VAL A 76 8.39 -11.83 1.95
C VAL A 76 9.63 -12.01 2.83
N ILE A 77 9.50 -11.82 4.15
CA ILE A 77 10.62 -11.85 5.09
C ILE A 77 10.96 -13.28 5.53
N ARG A 78 9.97 -14.15 5.67
CA ARG A 78 10.17 -15.53 6.16
C ARG A 78 11.27 -16.31 5.42
N PRO A 79 11.35 -16.34 4.08
CA PRO A 79 12.41 -17.08 3.39
C PRO A 79 13.80 -16.44 3.55
N THR A 80 13.88 -15.13 3.81
CA THR A 80 15.15 -14.41 3.95
C THR A 80 15.66 -14.36 5.39
N ARG A 81 14.79 -14.63 6.39
CA ARG A 81 15.14 -14.63 7.82
C ARG A 81 15.39 -16.04 8.36
N THR A 82 16.43 -16.70 7.86
CA THR A 82 16.83 -18.05 8.28
C THR A 82 17.51 -18.11 9.66
N ARG A 83 17.95 -16.97 10.20
CA ARG A 83 18.52 -16.83 11.54
C ARG A 83 17.84 -15.70 12.31
N VAL A 84 17.46 -15.95 13.57
CA VAL A 84 16.86 -14.94 14.46
C VAL A 84 17.94 -14.38 15.41
N PRO A 85 18.35 -13.10 15.28
CA PRO A 85 19.28 -12.49 16.23
C PRO A 85 18.59 -12.19 17.56
N ALA A 86 19.38 -12.10 18.65
CA ALA A 86 18.89 -11.60 19.93
C ALA A 86 18.31 -10.19 19.76
N GLY A 87 17.09 -9.97 20.25
CA GLY A 87 16.30 -8.79 19.92
C GLY A 87 16.82 -7.51 20.58
N SER A 88 17.06 -6.48 19.77
CA SER A 88 17.11 -5.08 20.22
C SER A 88 15.97 -4.33 19.53
N SER A 89 14.80 -4.28 20.15
CA SER A 89 13.67 -3.47 19.65
C SER A 89 13.65 -2.14 20.40
N SER A 90 13.95 -1.03 19.72
CA SER A 90 13.64 0.30 20.23
C SER A 90 12.23 0.68 19.79
N SER A 91 11.31 0.84 20.74
CA SER A 91 9.92 1.25 20.49
C SER A 91 9.76 2.75 20.17
N PHE A 92 10.86 3.49 20.08
CA PHE A 92 10.83 4.94 19.88
C PHE A 92 10.97 5.28 18.39
N PRO A 93 10.17 6.22 17.88
CA PRO A 93 10.39 6.77 16.54
C PRO A 93 11.79 7.37 16.48
N SER A 94 12.43 7.30 15.30
CA SER A 94 13.74 7.92 15.15
C SER A 94 13.62 9.43 15.40
N LEU A 95 14.64 10.02 16.02
CA LEU A 95 14.70 11.46 16.29
C LEU A 95 14.48 12.29 15.02
N LEU A 96 14.92 11.78 13.86
CA LEU A 96 14.70 12.41 12.56
C LEU A 96 13.21 12.53 12.19
N VAL A 97 12.39 11.52 12.49
CA VAL A 97 10.95 11.57 12.21
C VAL A 97 10.29 12.65 13.07
N VAL A 98 10.68 12.75 14.35
CA VAL A 98 10.15 13.76 15.28
C VAL A 98 10.53 15.17 14.82
N VAL A 99 11.82 15.40 14.50
CA VAL A 99 12.30 16.70 14.02
C VAL A 99 11.64 17.08 12.70
N GLY A 100 11.51 16.15 11.75
CA GLY A 100 10.83 16.39 10.48
C GLY A 100 9.38 16.80 10.66
N PHE A 101 8.63 16.13 11.55
CA PHE A 101 7.25 16.49 11.85
C PHE A 101 7.12 17.89 12.48
N LEU A 102 8.02 18.24 13.42
CA LEU A 102 8.04 19.57 14.05
C LEU A 102 8.35 20.69 13.05
N LEU A 103 9.30 20.48 12.13
CA LEU A 103 9.62 21.46 11.09
C LEU A 103 8.45 21.67 10.13
N LEU A 104 7.74 20.60 9.77
CA LEU A 104 6.56 20.67 8.90
C LEU A 104 5.42 21.45 9.58
N LEU A 105 5.16 21.17 10.87
CA LEU A 105 4.19 21.95 11.66
C LEU A 105 4.56 23.42 11.76
N ALA A 106 5.83 23.73 12.04
CA ALA A 106 6.29 25.11 12.10
C ALA A 106 6.09 25.82 10.75
N ALA A 107 6.48 25.20 9.65
CA ALA A 107 6.30 25.76 8.31
C ALA A 107 4.83 26.06 7.99
N VAL A 108 3.91 25.15 8.35
CA VAL A 108 2.46 25.37 8.19
C VAL A 108 2.02 26.58 9.03
N ILE A 109 2.39 26.65 10.30
CA ILE A 109 2.01 27.77 11.18
C ILE A 109 2.54 29.11 10.65
N PHE A 110 3.77 29.14 10.14
CA PHE A 110 4.37 30.34 9.55
C PHE A 110 3.79 30.71 8.18
N ALA A 111 3.32 29.75 7.38
CA ALA A 111 2.72 30.00 6.08
C ALA A 111 1.30 30.60 6.18
N PHE A 112 0.59 30.34 7.28
CA PHE A 112 -0.76 30.87 7.56
C PHE A 112 -0.76 32.07 8.52
N LYS A 113 0.42 32.64 8.81
CA LYS A 113 0.60 33.84 9.64
C LYS A 113 1.08 35.00 8.78
#